data_AF-A0A2V5W317-F1
#
_entry.id   AF-A0A2V5W317-F1
#
_cell.length_a   1.000
_cell.length_b   1.000
_cell.length_c   1.000
_cell.angle_alpha   90.00
_cell.angle_beta   90.00
_cell.angle_gamma   90.00
#
_symmetry.space_group_name_H-M   'P 1'
#
loop_
_entity.id
_entity.type
_entity.pdbx_description
1 polymer ?
#
loop_
_entity_poly.entity_id
_entity_poly.type
_entity_poly.pdbx_seq_one_letter_code
_entity_poly.pdbx_strand_id
1 'polypeptide(L)'
;MEQGTWLLAQTRHPDINVAAYQALFDGYAGDLRERINSTSKPDQILSAINQYLFSELGFRGNEENYYEPENSYLNRVIDRRTGNPISLCMVYLFLSRRLHLPVTGIGMPGHFLCRFQCSTDEMYIDAFNRGKLLTKNDCVKYLVQTSYGYQEGLLTPATPRRTLLRMCSTLHQIYLHLKLPDETARLQRYIVALAK
;
A
#
# COMPACT_ATOMS: atom_id res chain seq x y z
N MET A 1 -6.07 -8.31 -7.11
CA MET A 1 -5.57 -7.05 -6.51
C MET A 1 -4.43 -6.45 -7.31
N GLU A 2 -3.31 -7.17 -7.48
CA GLU A 2 -2.11 -6.66 -8.19
C GLU A 2 -2.41 -6.28 -9.65
N GLN A 3 -3.06 -7.17 -10.41
CA GLN A 3 -3.53 -6.85 -11.77
C GLN A 3 -4.38 -5.57 -11.83
N GLY A 4 -5.31 -5.36 -10.88
CA GLY A 4 -6.14 -4.16 -10.84
C GLY A 4 -5.34 -2.88 -10.57
N THR A 5 -4.23 -2.98 -9.82
CA THR A 5 -3.32 -1.85 -9.58
C THR A 5 -2.54 -1.49 -10.83
N TRP A 6 -2.09 -2.49 -11.59
CA TRP A 6 -1.45 -2.28 -12.89
C TRP A 6 -2.41 -1.70 -13.92
N LEU A 7 -3.63 -2.22 -14.00
CA LEU A 7 -4.67 -1.66 -14.88
C LEU A 7 -4.96 -0.19 -14.55
N LEU A 8 -5.03 0.17 -13.26
CA LEU A 8 -5.16 1.58 -12.85
C LEU A 8 -3.97 2.42 -13.33
N ALA A 9 -2.73 1.94 -13.21
CA ALA A 9 -1.55 2.64 -13.72
C ALA A 9 -1.58 2.85 -15.23
N GLN A 10 -1.97 1.81 -16.00
CA GLN A 10 -2.06 1.86 -17.45
C GLN A 10 -3.08 2.87 -17.98
N THR A 11 -4.04 3.30 -17.15
CA THR A 11 -4.98 4.37 -17.54
C THR A 11 -4.32 5.74 -17.72
N ARG A 12 -3.13 5.97 -17.14
CA ARG A 12 -2.32 7.19 -17.33
C ARG A 12 -1.00 6.93 -18.03
N HIS A 13 -0.47 5.72 -17.90
CA HIS A 13 0.82 5.30 -18.44
C HIS A 13 0.62 4.04 -19.28
N PRO A 14 -0.01 4.12 -20.47
CA PRO A 14 -0.43 2.95 -21.25
C PRO A 14 0.74 2.08 -21.70
N ASP A 15 1.91 2.67 -21.92
CA ASP A 15 3.08 1.99 -22.50
C ASP A 15 4.00 1.33 -21.46
N ILE A 16 3.59 1.28 -20.19
CA ILE A 16 4.43 0.68 -19.14
C ILE A 16 4.61 -0.83 -19.37
N ASN A 17 5.84 -1.29 -19.17
CA ASN A 17 6.14 -2.71 -19.17
C ASN A 17 5.81 -3.33 -17.81
N VAL A 18 4.56 -3.77 -17.62
CA VAL A 18 4.10 -4.40 -16.38
C VAL A 18 4.96 -5.61 -16.00
N ALA A 19 5.39 -6.42 -16.98
CA ALA A 19 6.21 -7.60 -16.73
C ALA A 19 7.59 -7.23 -16.14
N ALA A 20 8.19 -6.12 -16.58
CA ALA A 20 9.44 -5.63 -16.00
C ALA A 20 9.27 -5.23 -14.52
N TYR A 21 8.18 -4.55 -14.16
CA TYR A 21 7.91 -4.22 -12.77
C TYR A 21 7.61 -5.44 -11.91
N GLN A 22 6.92 -6.44 -12.46
CA GLN A 22 6.69 -7.70 -11.75
C GLN A 22 8.01 -8.45 -11.51
N ALA A 23 8.90 -8.48 -12.50
CA ALA A 23 10.24 -9.06 -12.38
C ALA A 23 11.11 -8.33 -11.34
N LEU A 24 10.97 -7.01 -11.19
CA LEU A 24 11.62 -6.26 -10.11
C LEU A 24 11.16 -6.76 -8.72
N PHE A 25 9.84 -6.96 -8.53
CA PHE A 25 9.34 -7.52 -7.27
C PHE A 25 9.80 -8.97 -7.04
N ASP A 26 9.95 -9.75 -8.11
CA ASP A 26 10.48 -11.12 -8.01
C ASP A 26 11.96 -11.10 -7.59
N GLY A 27 12.74 -10.16 -8.12
CA GLY A 27 14.12 -9.89 -7.70
C GLY A 27 14.21 -9.49 -6.22
N TYR A 28 13.38 -8.52 -5.79
CA TYR A 28 13.30 -8.12 -4.38
C TYR A 28 12.97 -9.30 -3.45
N ALA A 29 12.07 -10.19 -3.89
CA ALA A 29 11.74 -11.39 -3.14
C ALA A 29 12.91 -12.40 -3.12
N GLY A 30 13.67 -12.51 -4.22
CA GLY A 30 14.90 -13.30 -4.28
C GLY A 30 15.92 -12.84 -3.23
N ASP A 31 16.28 -11.56 -3.24
CA ASP A 31 17.23 -10.96 -2.30
C ASP A 31 16.82 -11.16 -0.83
N LEU A 32 15.52 -11.08 -0.54
CA LEU A 32 15.00 -11.25 0.81
C LEU A 32 14.94 -12.71 1.27
N ARG A 33 14.74 -13.68 0.36
CA ARG A 33 14.77 -15.11 0.72
C ARG A 33 16.14 -15.56 1.21
N GLU A 34 17.22 -14.93 0.75
CA GLU A 34 18.57 -15.20 1.26
C GLU A 34 18.80 -14.64 2.67
N ARG A 35 17.99 -13.68 3.10
CA ARG A 35 18.10 -12.98 4.40
C ARG A 35 17.13 -13.51 5.45
N ILE A 36 16.00 -14.06 5.00
CA ILE A 36 14.93 -14.59 5.86
C ILE A 36 15.09 -16.10 5.97
N ASN A 37 15.36 -16.58 7.18
CA ASN A 37 15.46 -18.01 7.45
C ASN A 37 14.09 -18.58 7.82
N SER A 38 13.89 -19.88 7.61
CA SER A 38 12.65 -20.58 8.00
C SER A 38 12.36 -20.56 9.51
N THR A 39 13.38 -20.27 10.33
CA THR A 39 13.29 -20.16 11.79
C THR A 39 13.17 -18.72 12.29
N SER A 40 13.18 -17.73 11.39
CA SER A 40 13.07 -16.32 11.77
C SER A 40 11.72 -16.03 12.43
N LYS A 41 11.75 -15.26 13.52
CA LYS A 41 10.52 -14.81 14.17
C LYS A 41 9.81 -13.74 13.31
N PRO A 42 8.48 -13.59 13.43
CA PRO A 42 7.73 -12.63 12.63
C PRO A 42 8.29 -11.19 12.65
N ASP A 43 8.70 -10.69 13.81
CA ASP A 43 9.30 -9.36 13.99
C ASP A 43 10.62 -9.22 13.22
N GLN A 44 11.46 -10.26 13.22
CA GLN A 44 12.71 -10.30 12.46
C GLN A 44 12.45 -10.30 10.95
N ILE A 45 11.46 -11.07 10.49
CA ILE A 45 11.04 -11.10 9.09
C ILE A 45 10.59 -9.71 8.63
N LEU A 46 9.69 -9.08 9.40
CA LEU A 46 9.19 -7.75 9.07
C LEU A 46 10.30 -6.69 9.14
N SER A 47 11.21 -6.79 10.11
CA SER A 47 12.37 -5.91 10.21
C SER A 47 13.30 -6.02 8.99
N ALA A 48 13.57 -7.24 8.50
CA ALA A 48 14.37 -7.46 7.30
C ALA A 48 13.71 -6.85 6.06
N ILE A 49 12.39 -7.04 5.89
CA ILE A 49 11.63 -6.43 4.79
C ILE A 49 11.66 -4.91 4.89
N ASN A 50 11.45 -4.35 6.08
CA ASN A 50 11.46 -2.91 6.30
C ASN A 50 12.82 -2.30 5.98
N GLN A 51 13.89 -2.92 6.46
CA GLN A 51 15.26 -2.49 6.18
C GLN A 51 15.55 -2.50 4.67
N TYR A 52 15.17 -3.58 3.99
CA TYR A 52 15.39 -3.70 2.56
C TYR A 52 14.58 -2.68 1.76
N LEU A 53 13.27 -2.56 2.02
CA LEU A 53 12.41 -1.63 1.27
C LEU A 53 12.73 -0.16 1.55
N PHE A 54 12.86 0.23 2.82
CA PHE A 54 12.87 1.65 3.20
C PHE A 54 14.26 2.21 3.40
N SER A 55 15.24 1.38 3.81
CA SER A 55 16.62 1.83 4.00
C SER A 55 17.48 1.57 2.75
N GLU A 56 17.44 0.37 2.17
CA GLU A 56 18.30 0.01 1.03
C GLU A 56 17.70 0.46 -0.31
N LEU A 57 16.43 0.12 -0.56
CA LEU A 57 15.70 0.52 -1.76
C LEU A 57 15.16 1.96 -1.69
N GLY A 58 15.18 2.58 -0.51
CA GLY A 58 14.86 4.00 -0.33
C GLY A 58 13.41 4.39 -0.57
N PHE A 59 12.46 3.44 -0.49
CA PHE A 59 11.04 3.78 -0.54
C PHE A 59 10.66 4.71 0.61
N ARG A 60 9.86 5.74 0.36
CA ARG A 60 9.41 6.68 1.39
C ARG A 60 8.06 7.32 1.08
N GLY A 61 7.36 7.74 2.13
CA GLY A 61 6.21 8.62 2.00
C GLY A 61 6.60 9.95 1.37
N ASN A 62 5.77 10.46 0.45
CA ASN A 62 5.95 11.79 -0.11
C ASN A 62 5.24 12.82 0.77
N GLU A 63 5.91 13.30 1.81
CA GLU A 63 5.36 14.32 2.72
C GLU A 63 5.39 15.73 2.09
N GLU A 64 6.41 16.01 1.28
CA GLU A 64 6.60 17.30 0.61
C GLU A 64 5.48 17.61 -0.38
N ASN A 65 5.11 16.61 -1.18
CA ASN A 65 4.07 16.72 -2.21
C ASN A 65 3.00 15.64 -2.01
N TYR A 66 2.38 15.64 -0.83
CA TYR A 66 1.44 14.61 -0.40
C TYR A 66 0.29 14.33 -1.39
N TYR A 67 -0.28 15.39 -1.98
CA TYR A 67 -1.39 15.30 -2.93
C TYR A 67 -0.95 15.18 -4.40
N GLU A 68 0.31 14.83 -4.68
CA GLU A 68 0.73 14.58 -6.06
C GLU A 68 0.07 13.31 -6.63
N PRO A 69 -0.60 13.36 -7.80
CA PRO A 69 -1.29 12.19 -8.37
C PRO A 69 -0.37 10.98 -8.57
N GLU A 70 0.87 11.24 -8.97
CA GLU A 70 1.91 10.23 -9.25
C GLU A 70 2.22 9.35 -8.04
N ASN A 71 1.94 9.82 -6.81
CA ASN A 71 2.06 9.02 -5.59
C ASN A 71 1.09 7.82 -5.54
N SER A 72 0.13 7.74 -6.47
CA SER A 72 -0.92 6.70 -6.51
C SER A 72 -0.75 5.68 -7.64
N TYR A 73 0.12 5.95 -8.62
CA TYR A 73 0.35 5.05 -9.74
C TYR A 73 1.57 4.18 -9.48
N LEU A 74 1.37 2.86 -9.40
CA LEU A 74 2.39 1.95 -8.87
C LEU A 74 3.70 1.95 -9.68
N ASN A 75 3.63 2.11 -11.01
CA ASN A 75 4.83 2.26 -11.84
C ASN A 75 5.67 3.46 -11.38
N ARG A 76 5.03 4.61 -11.15
CA ARG A 76 5.67 5.85 -10.71
C ARG A 76 6.20 5.75 -9.29
N VAL A 77 5.47 5.07 -8.41
CA VAL A 77 5.91 4.81 -7.04
C VAL A 77 7.17 3.95 -7.03
N ILE A 78 7.28 2.95 -7.91
CA ILE A 78 8.48 2.11 -8.02
C ILE A 78 9.64 2.87 -8.65
N ASP A 79 9.40 3.64 -9.72
CA ASP A 79 10.45 4.43 -10.40
C ASP A 79 11.04 5.47 -9.46
N ARG A 80 10.17 6.19 -8.74
CA ARG A 80 10.55 7.35 -7.92
C ARG A 80 10.88 6.97 -6.48
N ARG A 81 10.52 5.76 -6.05
CA ARG A 81 10.60 5.29 -4.66
C ARG A 81 9.82 6.20 -3.68
N THR A 82 8.81 6.91 -4.17
CA THR A 82 7.97 7.80 -3.37
C THR A 82 6.49 7.51 -3.63
N GLY A 83 5.67 7.48 -2.59
CA GLY A 83 4.24 7.22 -2.76
C GLY A 83 3.38 7.69 -1.60
N ASN A 84 2.07 7.47 -1.75
CA ASN A 84 1.08 7.70 -0.71
C ASN A 84 0.91 6.44 0.17
N PRO A 85 0.17 6.52 1.30
CA PRO A 85 0.05 5.38 2.21
C PRO A 85 -0.44 4.08 1.57
N ILE A 86 -1.45 4.16 0.70
CA ILE A 86 -2.04 2.97 0.07
C ILE A 86 -1.06 2.35 -0.92
N SER A 87 -0.37 3.15 -1.71
CA SER A 87 0.53 2.66 -2.77
C SER A 87 1.81 2.06 -2.21
N LEU A 88 2.37 2.63 -1.14
CA LEU A 88 3.49 2.02 -0.42
C LEU A 88 3.07 0.71 0.26
N CYS A 89 1.84 0.63 0.77
CA CYS A 89 1.28 -0.65 1.23
C CYS A 89 1.11 -1.65 0.08
N MET A 90 0.85 -1.22 -1.16
CA MET A 90 0.80 -2.15 -2.31
C MET A 90 2.19 -2.71 -2.64
N VAL A 91 3.23 -1.89 -2.59
CA VAL A 91 4.64 -2.35 -2.72
C VAL A 91 4.93 -3.42 -1.66
N TYR A 92 4.63 -3.12 -0.40
CA TYR A 92 4.84 -4.06 0.71
C TYR A 92 4.06 -5.36 0.51
N LEU A 93 2.76 -5.26 0.23
CA LEU A 93 1.85 -6.40 0.08
C LEU A 93 2.25 -7.31 -1.10
N PHE A 94 2.67 -6.75 -2.23
CA PHE A 94 3.03 -7.53 -3.41
C PHE A 94 4.37 -8.24 -3.24
N LEU A 95 5.30 -7.63 -2.50
CA LEU A 95 6.52 -8.29 -2.06
C LEU A 95 6.22 -9.41 -1.05
N SER A 96 5.44 -9.13 0.00
CA SER A 96 5.06 -10.12 1.01
C SER A 96 4.36 -11.34 0.41
N ARG A 97 3.53 -11.16 -0.62
CA ARG A 97 2.89 -12.28 -1.34
C ARG A 97 3.89 -13.19 -2.03
N ARG A 98 4.92 -12.64 -2.67
CA ARG A 98 6.00 -13.41 -3.30
C ARG A 98 6.82 -14.18 -2.27
N LEU A 99 6.93 -13.65 -1.06
CA LEU A 99 7.54 -14.31 0.10
C LEU A 99 6.57 -15.28 0.83
N HIS A 100 5.35 -15.46 0.33
CA HIS A 100 4.30 -16.29 0.94
C HIS A 100 3.95 -15.90 2.39
N LEU A 101 4.09 -14.63 2.73
CA LEU A 101 3.78 -14.13 4.08
C LEU A 101 2.29 -13.76 4.21
N PRO A 102 1.68 -13.99 5.39
CA PRO A 102 0.27 -13.71 5.65
C PRO A 102 0.02 -12.21 5.91
N VAL A 103 0.30 -11.38 4.91
CA VAL A 103 0.11 -9.93 4.96
C VAL A 103 -1.15 -9.53 4.21
N THR A 104 -1.94 -8.66 4.83
CA THR A 104 -3.18 -8.09 4.29
C THR A 104 -3.16 -6.57 4.36
N GLY A 105 -3.96 -5.88 3.53
CA GLY A 105 -4.11 -4.42 3.61
C GLY A 105 -5.26 -4.04 4.52
N ILE A 106 -5.11 -2.97 5.31
CA ILE A 106 -6.09 -2.45 6.26
C ILE A 106 -6.50 -1.04 5.83
N GLY A 107 -7.78 -0.88 5.50
CA GLY A 107 -8.38 0.38 5.06
C GLY A 107 -8.77 1.30 6.22
N MET A 108 -7.83 1.62 7.10
CA MET A 108 -8.08 2.48 8.26
C MET A 108 -8.50 3.90 7.82
N PRO A 109 -9.53 4.53 8.40
CA PRO A 109 -9.85 5.93 8.12
C PRO A 109 -8.63 6.86 8.29
N GLY A 110 -8.51 7.86 7.41
CA GLY A 110 -7.36 8.78 7.38
C GLY A 110 -6.03 8.19 6.90
N HIS A 111 -5.87 6.86 6.85
CA HIS A 111 -4.58 6.22 6.53
C HIS A 111 -4.75 4.92 5.72
N PHE A 112 -3.68 4.15 5.50
CA PHE A 112 -3.77 2.76 5.03
C PHE A 112 -2.54 2.00 5.56
N LEU A 113 -2.77 0.81 6.11
CA LEU A 113 -1.72 0.01 6.73
C LEU A 113 -1.65 -1.38 6.08
N CYS A 114 -0.53 -2.06 6.27
CA CYS A 114 -0.46 -3.51 6.12
C CYS A 114 -0.66 -4.16 7.50
N ARG A 115 -1.09 -5.42 7.50
CA ARG A 115 -1.20 -6.25 8.69
C ARG A 115 -0.65 -7.63 8.42
N PHE A 116 0.36 -8.01 9.17
CA PHE A 116 0.85 -9.38 9.28
C PHE A 116 0.06 -10.09 10.37
N GLN A 117 -0.49 -11.27 10.07
CA GLN A 117 -1.17 -12.09 11.07
C GLN A 117 -0.86 -13.57 10.87
N CYS A 118 -0.33 -14.23 11.90
CA CYS A 118 -0.21 -15.68 11.98
C CYS A 118 -1.00 -16.21 13.19
N SER A 119 -0.82 -17.48 13.55
CA SER A 119 -1.51 -18.10 14.69
C SER A 119 -1.12 -17.50 16.04
N THR A 120 0.09 -16.94 16.16
CA THR A 120 0.65 -16.45 17.42
C THR A 120 0.75 -14.93 17.50
N ASP A 121 0.91 -14.26 16.35
CA ASP A 121 1.26 -12.83 16.30
C ASP A 121 0.36 -12.05 15.33
N GLU A 122 0.02 -10.82 15.73
CA GLU A 122 -0.64 -9.82 14.90
C GLU A 122 0.14 -8.50 15.00
N MET A 123 0.60 -7.98 13.85
CA MET A 123 1.33 -6.72 13.76
C MET A 123 0.82 -5.89 12.59
N TYR A 124 0.73 -4.58 12.79
CA TYR A 124 0.39 -3.62 11.76
C TYR A 124 1.66 -2.93 11.29
N ILE A 125 1.74 -2.64 9.99
CA ILE A 125 2.92 -2.07 9.34
C ILE A 125 2.49 -0.80 8.63
N ASP A 126 3.08 0.31 9.04
CA ASP A 126 2.89 1.60 8.38
C ASP A 126 3.97 1.81 7.31
N ALA A 127 3.65 1.42 6.07
CA ALA A 127 4.59 1.54 4.95
C ALA A 127 4.88 3.00 4.55
N PHE A 128 4.00 3.94 4.89
CA PHE A 128 4.26 5.37 4.67
C PHE A 128 5.35 5.87 5.61
N ASN A 129 5.26 5.47 6.88
CA ASN A 129 6.23 5.77 7.93
C ASN A 129 7.35 4.71 8.00
N ARG A 130 7.92 4.36 6.84
CA ARG A 130 9.11 3.49 6.71
C ARG A 130 8.97 2.12 7.39
N GLY A 131 7.77 1.55 7.35
CA GLY A 131 7.49 0.22 7.90
C GLY A 131 7.32 0.19 9.41
N LYS A 132 7.10 1.35 10.07
CA LYS A 132 6.86 1.42 11.51
C LYS A 132 5.87 0.33 11.94
N LEU A 133 6.32 -0.53 12.85
CA LEU A 133 5.49 -1.58 13.41
C LEU A 133 4.59 -0.99 14.50
N LEU A 134 3.32 -1.37 14.45
CA LEU A 134 2.26 -0.88 15.30
C LEU A 134 1.50 -2.06 15.91
N THR A 135 1.12 -1.91 17.17
CA THR A 135 0.16 -2.81 17.81
C THR A 135 -1.26 -2.42 17.41
N LYS A 136 -2.22 -3.32 17.65
CA LYS A 136 -3.66 -2.98 17.54
C LYS A 136 -4.01 -1.76 18.40
N ASN A 137 -3.45 -1.67 19.61
CA ASN A 137 -3.69 -0.55 20.53
C ASN A 137 -3.18 0.79 19.96
N ASP A 138 -2.04 0.79 19.26
CA ASP A 138 -1.54 2.00 18.60
C ASP A 138 -2.49 2.47 17.49
N CYS A 139 -3.05 1.53 16.73
CA CYS A 139 -4.05 1.83 15.70
C CYS A 139 -5.35 2.38 16.32
N VAL A 140 -5.81 1.81 17.44
CA VAL A 140 -6.97 2.30 18.19
C VAL A 140 -6.72 3.71 18.71
N LYS A 141 -5.54 3.97 19.30
CA LYS A 141 -5.16 5.31 19.78
C LYS A 141 -5.15 6.34 18.65
N TYR A 142 -4.59 5.99 17.49
CA TYR A 142 -4.63 6.84 16.31
C TYR A 142 -6.08 7.18 15.92
N LEU A 143 -6.96 6.18 15.85
CA LEU A 143 -8.36 6.36 15.49
C LEU A 143 -9.15 7.22 16.49
N VAL A 144 -8.88 7.09 17.78
CA VAL A 144 -9.51 7.91 18.84
C VAL A 144 -9.01 9.36 18.82
N GLN A 145 -7.74 9.57 18.48
CA GLN A 145 -7.16 10.92 18.35
C GLN A 145 -7.66 11.63 17.09
N THR A 146 -8.00 10.88 16.04
CA THR A 146 -8.72 11.41 14.89
C THR A 146 -10.22 11.50 15.15
N SER A 147 -10.93 12.43 14.51
CA SER A 147 -12.38 12.61 14.64
C SER A 147 -13.24 11.43 14.11
N TYR A 148 -12.62 10.29 13.76
CA TYR A 148 -13.29 9.10 13.24
C TYR A 148 -13.84 8.17 14.34
N GLY A 149 -13.23 8.15 15.53
CA GLY A 149 -13.56 7.19 16.58
C GLY A 149 -13.18 5.74 16.22
N TYR A 150 -13.20 4.83 17.20
CA TYR A 150 -12.95 3.40 16.97
C TYR A 150 -14.25 2.62 16.78
N GLN A 151 -14.29 1.80 15.73
CA GLN A 151 -15.29 0.75 15.53
C GLN A 151 -14.58 -0.55 15.17
N GLU A 152 -15.09 -1.69 15.61
CA GLU A 152 -14.45 -3.00 15.47
C GLU A 152 -14.14 -3.39 14.01
N GLY A 153 -14.92 -2.86 13.05
CA GLY A 153 -14.72 -3.08 11.63
C GLY A 153 -13.56 -2.31 10.98
N LEU A 154 -12.98 -1.28 11.64
CA LEU A 154 -12.02 -0.36 11.02
C LEU A 154 -10.63 -0.96 10.80
N LEU A 155 -10.31 -2.07 11.48
CA LEU A 155 -9.05 -2.80 11.34
C LEU A 155 -9.21 -4.14 10.61
N THR A 156 -10.34 -4.33 9.92
CA THR A 156 -10.57 -5.54 9.12
C THR A 156 -9.80 -5.50 7.80
N PRO A 157 -9.33 -6.66 7.29
CA PRO A 157 -8.73 -6.75 5.97
C PRO A 157 -9.60 -6.14 4.87
N ALA A 158 -9.02 -5.20 4.13
CA ALA A 158 -9.63 -4.65 2.93
C ALA A 158 -9.64 -5.72 1.83
N THR A 159 -10.81 -5.95 1.25
CA THR A 159 -10.92 -6.78 0.05
C THR A 159 -10.22 -6.09 -1.13
N PRO A 160 -9.77 -6.84 -2.16
CA PRO A 160 -9.17 -6.24 -3.34
C PRO A 160 -10.02 -5.12 -3.96
N ARG A 161 -11.34 -5.31 -3.96
CA ARG A 161 -12.30 -4.33 -4.44
C ARG A 161 -12.30 -3.06 -3.60
N ARG A 162 -12.35 -3.18 -2.27
CA ARG A 162 -12.30 -2.04 -1.34
C ARG A 162 -10.97 -1.29 -1.42
N THR A 163 -9.85 -1.99 -1.59
CA THR A 163 -8.54 -1.37 -1.79
C THR A 163 -8.51 -0.55 -3.09
N LEU A 164 -8.96 -1.12 -4.22
CA LEU A 164 -9.02 -0.39 -5.49
C LEU A 164 -9.98 0.81 -5.41
N LEU A 165 -11.13 0.64 -4.75
CA LEU A 165 -12.07 1.73 -4.50
C LEU A 165 -11.39 2.87 -3.73
N ARG A 166 -10.67 2.54 -2.66
CA ARG A 166 -9.91 3.52 -1.87
C ARG A 166 -8.84 4.22 -2.71
N MET A 167 -8.07 3.50 -3.53
CA MET A 167 -7.08 4.09 -4.44
C MET A 167 -7.73 5.08 -5.43
N CYS A 168 -8.84 4.68 -6.06
CA CYS A 168 -9.58 5.53 -7.00
C CYS A 168 -10.18 6.75 -6.30
N SER A 169 -10.74 6.59 -5.10
CA SER A 169 -11.28 7.68 -4.30
C SER A 169 -10.20 8.67 -3.88
N THR A 170 -9.01 8.20 -3.47
CA THR A 170 -7.87 9.07 -3.15
C THR A 170 -7.45 9.91 -4.35
N LEU A 171 -7.25 9.29 -5.51
CA LEU A 171 -6.93 10.02 -6.74
C LEU A 171 -8.05 10.96 -7.19
N HIS A 172 -9.32 10.57 -7.03
CA HIS A 172 -10.46 11.42 -7.36
C HIS A 172 -10.42 12.71 -6.54
N GLN A 173 -10.17 12.62 -5.23
CA GLN A 173 -10.05 13.82 -4.38
C GLN A 173 -8.87 14.70 -4.79
N ILE A 174 -7.74 14.09 -5.15
CA ILE A 174 -6.57 14.82 -5.67
C ILE A 174 -6.94 15.59 -6.94
N TYR A 175 -7.51 14.92 -7.96
CA TYR A 175 -7.85 15.58 -9.22
C TYR A 175 -8.98 16.61 -9.09
N LEU A 176 -9.91 16.39 -8.16
CA LEU A 176 -10.93 17.38 -7.82
C LEU A 176 -10.28 18.66 -7.26
N HIS A 177 -9.32 18.53 -6.34
CA HIS A 177 -8.58 19.66 -5.79
C HIS A 177 -7.74 20.38 -6.84
N LEU A 178 -7.09 19.63 -7.74
CA LEU A 178 -6.33 20.17 -8.87
C LEU A 178 -7.21 20.77 -9.98
N LYS A 179 -8.54 20.69 -9.86
CA LYS A 179 -9.53 21.17 -10.84
C LYS A 179 -9.31 20.59 -12.24
N LEU A 180 -9.04 19.28 -12.31
CA LEU A 180 -8.89 18.51 -13.56
C LEU A 180 -10.17 17.70 -13.81
N PRO A 181 -11.17 18.26 -14.53
CA PRO A 181 -12.51 17.67 -14.62
C PRO A 181 -12.53 16.33 -15.36
N ASP A 182 -11.73 16.16 -16.41
CA ASP A 182 -11.70 14.91 -17.19
C ASP A 182 -11.19 13.74 -16.36
N GLU A 183 -10.12 13.96 -15.58
CA GLU A 183 -9.55 12.97 -14.68
C GLU A 183 -10.49 12.65 -13.51
N THR A 184 -11.14 13.68 -12.97
CA THR A 184 -12.16 13.53 -11.93
C THR A 184 -13.32 12.66 -12.43
N ALA A 185 -13.89 12.98 -13.59
CA ALA A 185 -14.98 12.24 -14.21
C ALA A 185 -14.58 10.80 -14.54
N ARG A 186 -13.33 10.58 -14.99
CA ARG A 186 -12.78 9.25 -15.26
C ARG A 186 -12.76 8.37 -14.02
N LEU A 187 -12.23 8.87 -12.91
CA LEU A 187 -12.19 8.10 -11.66
C LEU A 187 -13.55 7.94 -11.02
N GLN A 188 -14.46 8.90 -11.17
CA GLN A 188 -15.85 8.76 -10.73
C GLN A 188 -16.51 7.52 -11.37
N ARG A 189 -16.27 7.26 -12.67
CA ARG A 189 -16.77 6.03 -13.33
C ARG A 189 -16.22 4.76 -12.70
N TYR A 190 -14.93 4.73 -12.35
CA TYR A 190 -14.33 3.56 -11.69
C TYR A 190 -14.85 3.36 -10.28
N ILE A 191 -15.02 4.44 -9.51
CA ILE A 191 -15.61 4.41 -8.17
C ILE A 191 -17.02 3.81 -8.23
N VAL A 192 -17.87 4.28 -9.16
CA VAL A 192 -19.22 3.72 -9.36
C VAL A 192 -19.19 2.24 -9.72
N ALA A 193 -18.29 1.82 -10.62
CA ALA A 193 -18.15 0.40 -10.98
C ALA A 193 -17.65 -0.46 -9.80
N LEU A 194 -16.74 0.06 -8.98
CA LEU A 194 -16.19 -0.61 -7.81
C LEU A 194 -17.14 -0.59 -6.60
N ALA A 195 -18.22 0.20 -6.63
CA ALA A 195 -19.20 0.28 -5.54
C ALA A 195 -20.40 -0.69 -5.69
N LYS A 196 -20.58 -1.33 -6.85
CA LYS A 196 -21.69 -2.26 -7.16
C LYS A 196 -21.49 -3.70 -6.65
#